data_AF-A0AA44MPX7-F1
#
_entry.id   AF-A0AA44MPX7-F1
#
_cell.length_a   1.000
_cell.length_b   1.000
_cell.length_c   1.000
_cell.angle_alpha   90.00
_cell.angle_beta   90.00
_cell.angle_gamma   90.00
#
_symmetry.space_group_name_H-M   'P 1'
#
loop_
_entity.id
_entity.type
_entity.pdbx_description
1 polymer ?
#
loop_
_entity_poly.entity_id
_entity_poly.type
_entity_poly.pdbx_seq_one_letter_code
_entity_poly.pdbx_strand_id
1 'polypeptide(L)' 'TTSICPWKGLAHYYNVVVDGPYGPVNPDAAWYYRRPSPLARRIKNHVAFWHGVTVEGESESRHGLARRVVAWLGK' A
#
# COMPACT_ATOMS: atom_id res chain seq x y z
N THR A 1 0.46 11.55 -11.51
CA THR A 1 -0.38 11.20 -12.67
C THR A 1 -1.73 10.61 -12.26
N THR A 2 -2.69 10.43 -13.18
CA THR A 2 -3.95 9.69 -12.95
C THR A 2 -4.27 8.76 -14.11
N SER A 3 -4.98 7.65 -13.84
CA SER A 3 -5.44 6.71 -14.87
C SER A 3 -6.80 6.12 -14.52
N ILE A 4 -7.59 5.77 -15.55
CA ILE A 4 -8.93 5.20 -15.36
C ILE A 4 -8.88 3.69 -15.59
N CYS A 5 -9.33 2.92 -14.59
CA CYS A 5 -9.55 1.50 -14.71
C CYS A 5 -11.05 1.20 -14.69
N PRO A 6 -11.62 0.49 -15.69
CA PRO A 6 -13.07 0.31 -15.81
C PRO A 6 -13.75 -0.27 -14.57
N TRP A 7 -13.06 -1.14 -13.83
CA TRP A 7 -13.63 -1.85 -12.69
C TRP A 7 -13.10 -1.39 -11.33
N LYS A 8 -11.94 -0.72 -11.26
CA LYS A 8 -11.39 -0.21 -9.99
C LYS A 8 -11.76 1.25 -9.72
N GLY A 9 -11.91 2.06 -10.77
CA GLY A 9 -12.13 3.51 -10.67
C GLY A 9 -10.92 4.33 -11.11
N LEU A 10 -10.84 5.58 -10.63
CA LEU A 10 -9.75 6.51 -10.92
C LEU A 10 -8.56 6.27 -9.97
N ALA A 11 -7.43 5.88 -10.56
CA ALA A 11 -6.15 5.77 -9.85
C ALA A 11 -5.46 7.13 -9.79
N HIS A 12 -4.87 7.42 -8.63
CA HIS A 12 -4.02 8.57 -8.38
C HIS A 12 -2.63 8.07 -8.04
N TYR A 13 -1.61 8.71 -8.59
CA TYR A 13 -0.22 8.28 -8.44
C TYR A 13 0.57 9.23 -7.54
N TYR A 14 1.51 8.66 -6.79
CA TYR A 14 2.53 9.33 -6.01
C TYR A 14 3.90 9.04 -6.59
N ASN A 15 4.79 10.01 -6.43
CA ASN A 15 6.21 9.80 -6.64
C ASN A 15 6.84 9.28 -5.35
N VAL A 16 7.79 8.36 -5.45
CA VAL A 16 8.53 7.83 -4.31
C VAL A 16 9.90 8.50 -4.29
N VAL A 17 10.28 9.08 -3.16
CA VAL A 17 11.64 9.61 -2.97
C VAL A 17 12.47 8.54 -2.28
N VAL A 18 13.60 8.18 -2.89
CA VAL A 18 14.53 7.15 -2.40
C VAL A 18 15.62 7.83 -1.57
N ASP A 19 16.12 7.18 -0.52
CA ASP A 19 17.20 7.70 0.33
C ASP A 19 16.89 9.03 1.05
N GLY A 20 15.62 9.25 1.40
CA GLY A 20 15.15 10.40 2.18
C GLY A 20 14.69 11.59 1.32
N PRO A 21 14.32 12.74 1.94
CA PRO A 21 13.61 13.83 1.25
C PRO A 21 14.35 14.50 0.09
N TYR A 22 15.67 14.35 0.03
CA TYR A 22 16.55 14.98 -0.97
C TYR A 22 17.13 14.00 -1.99
N GLY A 23 16.78 12.71 -1.89
CA GLY A 23 17.32 11.71 -2.80
C GLY A 23 16.56 11.63 -4.13
N PRO A 24 16.92 10.65 -4.98
CA PRO A 24 16.31 10.48 -6.29
C PRO A 24 14.81 10.21 -6.21
N VAL A 25 14.07 10.74 -7.20
CA VAL A 25 12.62 10.55 -7.31
C VAL A 25 12.32 9.45 -8.32
N ASN A 26 11.60 8.41 -7.87
CA ASN A 26 10.99 7.41 -8.75
C ASN A 26 9.55 7.86 -9.08
N PRO A 27 9.30 8.38 -10.29
CA PRO A 27 8.03 8.99 -10.65
C PRO A 27 6.92 7.94 -10.76
N ASP A 28 5.73 8.32 -10.29
CA ASP A 28 4.51 7.50 -10.34
C ASP A 28 4.68 6.08 -9.76
N ALA A 29 5.68 5.81 -8.92
CA ALA A 29 6.01 4.47 -8.42
C ALA A 29 5.05 3.93 -7.34
N ALA A 30 4.04 4.70 -6.95
CA ALA A 30 2.96 4.24 -6.09
C ALA A 30 1.62 4.79 -6.56
N TRP A 31 0.53 4.06 -6.30
CA TRP A 31 -0.82 4.52 -6.64
C TRP A 31 -1.87 4.09 -5.62
N TYR A 32 -2.98 4.82 -5.61
CA TYR A 32 -4.12 4.56 -4.75
C TYR A 32 -5.44 4.91 -5.45
N TYR A 33 -6.53 4.33 -4.96
CA TYR A 33 -7.89 4.64 -5.41
C TYR A 33 -8.63 5.43 -4.33
N ARG A 34 -8.84 6.73 -4.55
CA ARG A 34 -9.54 7.61 -3.60
C ARG A 34 -11.02 7.23 -3.44
N ARG A 35 -11.66 6.85 -4.54
CA ARG A 35 -13.05 6.39 -4.61
C ARG A 35 -13.12 5.10 -5.45
N PRO A 36 -12.75 3.95 -4.86
CA PRO A 36 -12.80 2.68 -5.59
C PRO A 36 -14.25 2.25 -5.83
N SER A 37 -14.46 1.43 -6.85
CA SER A 37 -15.77 0.83 -7.13
C SER A 37 -16.26 -0.05 -5.97
N PRO A 38 -17.58 -0.37 -5.91
CA PRO A 38 -18.14 -1.27 -4.90
C PRO A 38 -17.44 -2.65 -4.84
N LEU A 39 -16.99 -3.16 -6.00
CA LEU A 39 -16.28 -4.43 -6.13
C LEU A 39 -14.84 -4.34 -5.61
N ALA A 40 -14.22 -3.16 -5.73
CA ALA A 40 -12.85 -2.89 -5.28
C ALA A 40 -12.80 -2.20 -3.89
N ARG A 41 -13.86 -2.27 -3.07
CA ARG A 41 -13.88 -1.57 -1.76
C ARG A 41 -12.76 -2.01 -0.81
N ARG A 42 -12.28 -3.25 -0.92
CA ARG A 42 -11.20 -3.79 -0.07
C ARG A 42 -9.87 -3.05 -0.23
N ILE A 43 -9.62 -2.43 -1.39
CA ILE A 43 -8.38 -1.68 -1.64
C ILE A 43 -8.51 -0.18 -1.31
N LYS A 44 -9.64 0.25 -0.74
CA LYS A 44 -9.79 1.63 -0.25
C LYS A 44 -8.78 1.89 0.86
N ASN A 45 -8.20 3.09 0.89
CA ASN A 45 -7.19 3.52 1.88
C ASN A 45 -5.89 2.70 1.84
N HIS A 46 -5.65 1.95 0.78
CA HIS A 46 -4.39 1.25 0.55
C HIS A 46 -3.61 1.93 -0.58
N VAL A 47 -2.29 1.78 -0.50
CA VAL A 47 -1.34 2.22 -1.54
C VAL A 47 -0.67 0.97 -2.11
N ALA A 48 -0.57 0.90 -3.43
CA ALA A 48 0.14 -0.13 -4.14
C ALA A 48 1.41 0.45 -4.76
N PHE A 49 2.44 -0.40 -4.93
CA PHE A 49 3.77 -0.02 -5.39
C PHE A 49 4.16 -0.82 -6.65
N TRP A 50 4.93 -0.20 -7.54
CA TRP A 50 5.45 -0.78 -8.79
C TRP A 50 6.72 -0.03 -9.22
N HIS A 51 7.14 -0.19 -10.48
CA HIS A 51 8.32 0.47 -11.04
C HIS A 51 9.61 0.25 -10.24
N GLY A 52 9.93 -1.03 -10.00
CA GLY A 52 11.17 -1.41 -9.31
C GLY A 52 11.08 -1.33 -7.78
N VAL A 53 9.93 -0.99 -7.21
CA VAL A 53 9.71 -1.11 -5.77
C VAL A 53 9.41 -2.57 -5.40
N THR A 54 10.18 -3.11 -4.45
CA THR A 54 9.90 -4.41 -3.82
C THR A 54 9.32 -4.16 -2.43
N VAL A 55 8.22 -4.84 -2.10
CA VAL A 55 7.58 -4.74 -0.78
C VAL A 55 7.96 -5.97 0.02
N GLU A 56 8.75 -5.78 1.07
CA GLU A 56 9.18 -6.83 2.00
C GLU A 56 8.41 -6.72 3.31
N GLY A 57 8.09 -7.86 3.93
CA GLY A 57 7.35 -7.95 5.18
C GLY A 57 6.39 -9.14 5.21
N GLU A 58 5.91 -9.49 6.40
CA GLU A 58 4.89 -10.51 6.54
C GLU A 58 3.53 -9.95 6.11
N SER A 59 2.83 -10.64 5.20
CA SER A 59 1.44 -10.30 4.91
C SER A 59 0.63 -10.37 6.20
N GLU A 60 -0.16 -9.33 6.52
CA GLU A 60 -1.13 -9.40 7.61
C GLU A 60 -2.12 -10.53 7.34
N SER A 61 -1.82 -11.71 7.90
CA SER A 61 -2.75 -12.83 7.90
C SER A 61 -3.90 -12.47 8.84
N ARG A 62 -5.14 -12.78 8.41
CA ARG A 62 -6.38 -12.57 9.22
C ARG A 62 -6.38 -13.31 10.58
N HIS A 63 -5.27 -13.97 10.94
CA HIS A 63 -5.01 -14.69 12.19
C HIS A 63 -3.96 -14.01 13.10
N GLY A 64 -3.34 -12.90 12.68
CA GLY A 64 -2.24 -12.24 13.41
C GLY A 64 -2.62 -11.60 14.75
N LEU A 65 -3.92 -11.38 15.00
CA LEU A 65 -4.43 -10.87 16.28
C LEU A 65 -4.35 -11.91 17.42
N ALA A 66 -4.28 -13.21 17.10
CA ALA A 66 -4.20 -14.25 18.13
C ALA A 66 -2.78 -14.43 18.72
N ARG A 67 -1.73 -13.88 18.08
CA ARG A 67 -0.33 -14.13 18.48
C ARG A 67 0.35 -12.99 19.24
N ARG A 68 -0.32 -11.85 19.44
CA ARG A 68 0.26 -10.68 20.16
C ARG A 68 -0.24 -10.50 21.60
N VAL A 69 -1.03 -11.43 22.15
CA VAL A 69 -1.49 -11.37 23.55
C VAL A 69 -0.71 -12.33 24.48
N VAL A 70 0.15 -13.22 23.97
CA VAL A 70 0.94 -14.15 24.81
C VAL A 70 2.44 -13.96 24.55
N ALA A 71 3.00 -12.81 24.92
CA ALA A 71 4.45 -12.63 25.08
C ALA A 71 4.80 -11.32 25.82
N TRP A 72 4.14 -11.02 26.94
CA TRP A 72 4.71 -10.12 27.95
C TRP A 72 4.04 -10.33 29.31
N LEU A 73 4.42 -11.40 30.00
CA LEU A 73 4.38 -11.42 31.46
C LEU A 73 5.63 -12.15 31.93
N GLY A 74 6.65 -11.37 32.26
CA GLY A 74 7.79 -11.85 33.01
C GLY A 74 7.33 -12.43 34.36
N LYS A 75 7.38 -13.76 34.43
CA LYS A 75 7.91 -14.52 35.55
C LYS A 75 8.80 -15.61 34.99
#